data_AF-A0A1E5IUP6-F1
#
_entry.id   AF-A0A1E5IUP6-F1
#
_cell.length_a   1.000
_cell.length_b   1.000
_cell.length_c   1.000
_cell.angle_alpha   90.00
_cell.angle_beta   90.00
_cell.angle_gamma   90.00
#
_symmetry.space_group_name_H-M   'P 1'
#
loop_
_entity.id
_entity.type
_entity.pdbx_description
1 polymer ?
#
loop_
_entity_poly.entity_id
_entity_poly.type
_entity_poly.pdbx_seq_one_letter_code
_entity_poly.pdbx_strand_id
1 'polypeptide(L)'
;MCQISRSLSIVLTTLITASIFCTLPTITLAAQTVNDTRTCLKCHKRNGQLHGVHASTALAIECQDCHGDKGSHPKKGSSINRFGANSPMSVTQQVAVCLSCHDPQTLANTEWTHNVHATRVSCTLCHQLHPEYDPMLSLDSKQHSQLCVTCHQVKH
;
A
#
# COMPACT_ATOMS: atom_id res chain seq x y z
N MET A 1 34.54 42.76 46.64
CA MET A 1 35.19 42.67 47.97
C MET A 1 34.12 42.87 49.05
N CYS A 2 33.74 41.82 49.79
CA CYS A 2 33.17 41.76 51.16
C CYS A 2 32.57 40.34 51.36
N GLN A 3 33.34 39.37 51.91
CA GLN A 3 33.32 38.90 53.32
C GLN A 3 31.97 38.30 53.75
N ILE A 4 31.80 36.96 53.70
CA ILE A 4 31.91 35.98 54.82
C ILE A 4 30.99 36.29 56.03
N SER A 5 30.01 35.41 56.33
CA SER A 5 29.97 34.66 57.60
C SER A 5 28.68 33.82 57.80
N ARG A 6 28.91 32.52 58.00
CA ARG A 6 28.24 31.44 58.76
C ARG A 6 26.99 31.76 59.61
N SER A 7 26.05 30.79 59.64
CA SER A 7 25.54 30.05 60.83
C SER A 7 24.39 29.12 60.40
N LEU A 8 24.62 27.83 60.13
CA LEU A 8 24.38 26.68 61.03
C LEU A 8 23.07 26.73 61.86
N SER A 9 22.08 25.91 61.47
CA SER A 9 21.07 25.16 62.29
C SER A 9 19.96 24.63 61.35
N ILE A 10 20.04 23.39 60.84
CA ILE A 10 19.33 22.19 61.34
C ILE A 10 17.89 22.48 61.81
N VAL A 11 16.88 22.05 61.05
CA VAL A 11 15.68 21.23 61.43
C VAL A 11 15.00 20.85 60.09
N LEU A 12 15.22 19.66 59.51
CA LEU A 12 14.45 18.41 59.67
C LEU A 12 12.92 18.54 59.43
N THR A 13 12.40 17.65 58.58
CA THR A 13 10.97 17.38 58.26
C THR A 13 10.29 18.48 57.41
N THR A 14 9.57 18.19 56.32
CA THR A 14 8.62 17.10 56.05
C THR A 14 8.52 16.78 54.56
N LEU A 15 8.45 15.48 54.26
CA LEU A 15 7.86 14.90 53.06
C LEU A 15 6.53 15.56 52.68
N ILE A 16 6.44 16.19 51.51
CA ILE A 16 5.21 16.20 50.70
C ILE A 16 5.61 16.06 49.23
N THR A 17 5.61 14.81 48.79
CA THR A 17 5.50 14.40 47.40
C THR A 17 4.14 14.82 46.87
N ALA A 18 4.11 15.73 45.89
CA ALA A 18 2.94 15.90 45.03
C ALA A 18 3.44 16.21 43.63
N SER A 19 3.87 15.14 42.96
CA SER A 19 4.16 15.07 41.55
C SER A 19 2.99 15.64 40.75
N ILE A 20 3.17 16.83 40.20
CA ILE A 20 2.33 17.37 39.13
C ILE A 20 2.67 16.53 37.89
N PHE A 21 1.99 15.38 37.79
CA PHE A 21 1.96 14.62 36.55
C PHE A 21 1.12 15.42 35.56
N CYS A 22 1.82 16.16 34.71
CA CYS A 22 1.29 16.65 33.44
C CYS A 22 0.86 15.42 32.62
N THR A 23 -0.40 15.01 32.74
CA THR A 23 -0.97 13.95 31.90
C THR A 23 -1.22 14.55 30.52
N LEU A 24 -0.17 14.60 29.70
CA LEU A 24 -0.37 14.68 28.26
C LEU A 24 -1.20 13.44 27.86
N PRO A 25 -2.28 13.60 27.08
CA PRO A 25 -2.94 12.46 26.51
C PRO A 25 -1.93 11.76 25.60
N THR A 26 -1.49 10.56 25.97
CA THR A 26 -0.83 9.65 25.05
C THR A 26 -1.78 9.44 23.89
N ILE A 27 -1.47 10.04 22.75
CA ILE A 27 -2.06 9.66 21.47
C ILE A 27 -1.55 8.24 21.22
N THR A 28 -2.34 7.26 21.64
CA THR A 28 -2.12 5.88 21.24
C THR A 28 -2.41 5.83 19.75
N LEU A 29 -1.37 5.93 18.93
CA LEU A 29 -1.48 5.64 17.50
C LEU A 29 -1.78 4.14 17.39
N ALA A 30 -3.06 3.81 17.26
CA ALA A 30 -3.50 2.43 17.17
C ALA A 30 -2.87 1.80 15.92
N ALA A 31 -2.00 0.81 16.13
CA ALA A 31 -1.56 -0.12 15.12
C ALA A 31 -2.75 -1.01 14.71
N GLN A 32 -3.70 -0.46 13.95
CA GLN A 32 -4.95 -1.14 13.59
C GLN A 32 -4.95 -1.71 12.16
N THR A 33 -3.96 -1.40 11.33
CA THR A 33 -3.92 -1.79 9.90
C THR A 33 -3.27 -3.15 9.61
N VAL A 34 -2.53 -3.75 10.56
CA VAL A 34 -1.84 -5.03 10.31
C VAL A 34 -2.75 -6.26 10.47
N ASN A 35 -3.95 -6.07 11.05
CA ASN A 35 -4.77 -7.20 11.48
C ASN A 35 -5.75 -7.71 10.41
N ASP A 36 -6.20 -6.88 9.45
CA ASP A 36 -7.19 -7.31 8.46
C ASP A 36 -6.54 -8.07 7.28
N THR A 37 -5.39 -7.61 6.79
CA THR A 37 -4.60 -8.27 5.73
C THR A 37 -4.28 -9.75 6.08
N ARG A 38 -4.11 -10.04 7.37
CA ARG A 38 -3.76 -11.38 7.86
C ARG A 38 -4.91 -12.38 7.73
N THR A 39 -6.17 -11.93 7.65
CA THR A 39 -7.33 -12.81 7.51
C THR A 39 -7.33 -13.53 6.17
N CYS A 40 -7.05 -12.82 5.08
CA CYS A 40 -6.94 -13.37 3.73
C CYS A 40 -5.82 -14.40 3.64
N LEU A 41 -4.67 -14.09 4.26
CA LEU A 41 -3.48 -14.94 4.28
C LEU A 41 -3.62 -16.22 5.09
N LYS A 42 -4.67 -16.38 5.93
CA LYS A 42 -4.95 -17.67 6.58
C LYS A 42 -5.17 -18.79 5.55
N CYS A 43 -5.77 -18.45 4.39
CA CYS A 43 -6.00 -19.37 3.29
C CYS A 43 -5.05 -19.11 2.10
N HIS A 44 -4.75 -17.85 1.77
CA HIS A 44 -3.94 -17.47 0.61
C HIS A 44 -2.42 -17.38 0.89
N LYS A 45 -1.87 -18.36 1.61
CA LYS A 45 -0.47 -18.32 2.09
C LYS A 45 0.58 -18.27 0.99
N ARG A 46 0.30 -18.85 -0.18
CA ARG A 46 1.25 -19.01 -1.29
C ARG A 46 1.06 -18.02 -2.43
N ASN A 47 -0.16 -17.53 -2.60
CA ASN A 47 -0.54 -16.71 -3.76
C ASN A 47 -1.16 -15.36 -3.39
N GLY A 48 -1.39 -15.08 -2.11
CA GLY A 48 -1.92 -13.81 -1.64
C GLY A 48 -0.88 -12.87 -1.05
N GLN A 49 0.40 -13.26 -1.04
CA GLN A 49 1.47 -12.38 -0.56
C GLN A 49 1.66 -11.24 -1.57
N LEU A 50 1.71 -10.02 -1.07
CA LEU A 50 2.01 -8.82 -1.84
C LEU A 50 3.40 -8.36 -1.44
N HIS A 51 4.27 -8.17 -2.43
CA HIS A 51 5.63 -7.68 -2.26
C HIS A 51 5.82 -6.41 -3.10
N GLY A 52 7.03 -5.84 -3.09
CA GLY A 52 7.36 -4.67 -3.91
C GLY A 52 6.71 -3.38 -3.39
N VAL A 53 6.46 -2.43 -4.30
CA VAL A 53 6.06 -1.05 -3.95
C VAL A 53 4.73 -0.99 -3.20
N HIS A 54 3.74 -1.81 -3.59
CA HIS A 54 2.41 -1.83 -2.97
C HIS A 54 2.38 -2.55 -1.62
N ALA A 55 3.45 -3.26 -1.23
CA ALA A 55 3.58 -3.86 0.09
C ALA A 55 4.12 -2.88 1.15
N SER A 56 4.48 -1.66 0.76
CA SER A 56 5.01 -0.65 1.66
C SER A 56 4.00 -0.28 2.74
N THR A 57 4.40 -0.35 4.00
CA THR A 57 3.58 0.07 5.15
C THR A 57 3.23 1.55 5.11
N ALA A 58 4.00 2.37 4.38
CA ALA A 58 3.72 3.79 4.20
C ALA A 58 2.47 4.06 3.35
N LEU A 59 2.09 3.12 2.48
CA LEU A 59 0.88 3.24 1.66
C LEU A 59 -0.39 2.78 2.39
N ALA A 60 -0.23 2.01 3.46
CA ALA A 60 -1.33 1.43 4.24
C ALA A 60 -2.39 0.69 3.38
N ILE A 61 -1.95 0.06 2.27
CA ILE A 61 -2.82 -0.71 1.37
C ILE A 61 -3.16 -2.06 2.00
N GLU A 62 -4.44 -2.42 1.96
CA GLU A 62 -5.00 -3.69 2.37
C GLU A 62 -5.39 -4.56 1.16
N CYS A 63 -5.67 -5.85 1.37
CA CYS A 63 -6.05 -6.74 0.28
C CYS A 63 -7.31 -6.24 -0.45
N GLN A 64 -8.26 -5.71 0.34
CA GLN A 64 -9.58 -5.28 -0.07
C GLN A 64 -9.54 -4.02 -0.95
N ASP A 65 -8.51 -3.19 -0.86
CA ASP A 65 -8.38 -1.99 -1.70
C ASP A 65 -8.29 -2.35 -3.19
N CYS A 66 -7.72 -3.52 -3.50
CA CYS A 66 -7.71 -4.06 -4.86
C CYS A 66 -8.75 -5.16 -5.05
N HIS A 67 -8.83 -6.11 -4.12
CA HIS A 67 -9.63 -7.32 -4.25
C HIS A 67 -11.09 -7.16 -3.83
N GLY A 68 -11.48 -6.02 -3.27
CA GLY A 68 -12.81 -5.77 -2.73
C GLY A 68 -13.11 -6.58 -1.46
N ASP A 69 -14.30 -6.35 -0.91
CA ASP A 69 -14.75 -7.02 0.31
C ASP A 69 -14.86 -8.54 0.13
N LYS A 70 -14.47 -9.27 1.18
CA LYS A 70 -14.57 -10.74 1.23
C LYS A 70 -15.99 -11.24 0.93
N GLY A 71 -17.01 -10.58 1.46
CA GLY A 71 -18.42 -10.99 1.31
C GLY A 71 -18.63 -12.48 1.59
N SER A 72 -19.22 -13.19 0.61
CA SER A 72 -19.49 -14.64 0.70
C SER A 72 -18.30 -15.53 0.37
N HIS A 73 -17.13 -14.98 0.00
CA HIS A 73 -15.95 -15.75 -0.38
C HIS A 73 -15.53 -16.75 0.72
N PRO A 74 -15.25 -18.02 0.37
CA PRO A 74 -15.05 -18.58 -0.98
C PRO A 74 -16.29 -19.20 -1.64
N LYS A 75 -17.49 -18.97 -1.09
CA LYS A 75 -18.73 -19.54 -1.64
C LYS A 75 -19.03 -18.97 -3.04
N LYS A 76 -19.86 -19.69 -3.79
CA LYS A 76 -20.36 -19.25 -5.10
C LYS A 76 -21.06 -17.89 -4.97
N GLY A 77 -20.83 -16.99 -5.93
CA GLY A 77 -21.34 -15.61 -5.89
C GLY A 77 -20.45 -14.62 -5.13
N SER A 78 -19.21 -14.99 -4.81
CA SER A 78 -18.19 -14.09 -4.26
C SER A 78 -17.90 -12.91 -5.21
N SER A 79 -17.79 -11.70 -4.64
CA SER A 79 -17.50 -10.44 -5.33
C SER A 79 -16.01 -10.06 -5.35
N ILE A 80 -15.11 -10.95 -4.92
CA ILE A 80 -13.66 -10.68 -4.96
C ILE A 80 -13.21 -10.34 -6.39
N ASN A 81 -12.64 -9.15 -6.54
CA ASN A 81 -12.03 -8.68 -7.77
C ASN A 81 -10.86 -9.59 -8.16
N ARG A 82 -10.80 -9.92 -9.45
CA ARG A 82 -9.70 -10.68 -10.04
C ARG A 82 -9.15 -9.86 -11.19
N PHE A 83 -7.85 -9.94 -11.40
CA PHE A 83 -7.18 -9.18 -12.45
C PHE A 83 -6.61 -10.11 -13.52
N GLY A 84 -6.44 -9.58 -14.73
CA GLY A 84 -5.91 -10.28 -15.88
C GLY A 84 -6.96 -10.71 -16.90
N ALA A 85 -6.50 -11.38 -17.95
CA ALA A 85 -7.31 -11.71 -19.12
C ALA A 85 -8.50 -12.65 -18.82
N ASN A 86 -8.37 -13.49 -17.79
CA ASN A 86 -9.41 -14.45 -17.39
C ASN A 86 -10.31 -13.92 -16.27
N SER A 87 -10.28 -12.61 -16.00
CA SER A 87 -11.12 -11.99 -14.99
C SER A 87 -12.59 -11.95 -15.42
N PRO A 88 -13.55 -12.14 -14.50
CA PRO A 88 -14.96 -11.85 -14.76
C PRO A 88 -15.25 -10.33 -14.85
N MET A 89 -14.30 -9.47 -14.48
CA MET A 89 -14.41 -8.02 -14.59
C MET A 89 -14.02 -7.58 -16.00
N SER A 90 -14.78 -6.62 -16.56
CA SER A 90 -14.38 -5.95 -17.80
C SER A 90 -13.06 -5.20 -17.62
N VAL A 91 -12.37 -4.91 -18.73
CA VAL A 91 -11.12 -4.13 -18.70
C VAL A 91 -11.31 -2.80 -17.97
N THR A 92 -12.38 -2.07 -18.27
CA THR A 92 -12.68 -0.78 -17.63
C THR A 92 -12.89 -0.93 -16.13
N GLN A 93 -13.54 -2.01 -15.67
CA GLN A 93 -13.71 -2.28 -14.24
C GLN A 93 -12.36 -2.58 -13.57
N GLN A 94 -11.48 -3.34 -14.22
CA GLN A 94 -10.14 -3.60 -13.68
C GLN A 94 -9.31 -2.32 -13.58
N VAL A 95 -9.31 -1.50 -14.65
CA VAL A 95 -8.57 -0.24 -14.67
C VAL A 95 -9.11 0.75 -13.64
N ALA A 96 -10.43 0.81 -13.43
CA ALA A 96 -11.04 1.69 -12.44
C ALA A 96 -10.53 1.45 -11.01
N VAL A 97 -10.16 0.20 -10.65
CA VAL A 97 -9.56 -0.09 -9.35
C VAL A 97 -8.20 0.57 -9.22
N CYS A 98 -7.37 0.55 -10.26
CA CYS A 98 -6.06 1.19 -10.24
C CYS A 98 -6.18 2.72 -10.19
N LEU A 99 -7.14 3.27 -10.94
CA LEU A 99 -7.40 4.70 -11.03
C LEU A 99 -8.12 5.29 -9.79
N SER A 100 -8.52 4.46 -8.82
CA SER A 100 -8.99 4.96 -7.53
C SER A 100 -7.88 5.63 -6.73
N CYS A 101 -6.62 5.26 -7.00
CA CYS A 101 -5.43 5.82 -6.36
C CYS A 101 -4.46 6.48 -7.37
N HIS A 102 -4.33 5.94 -8.59
CA HIS A 102 -3.43 6.50 -9.59
C HIS A 102 -4.10 7.56 -10.46
N ASP A 103 -3.47 8.72 -10.56
CA ASP A 103 -3.91 9.79 -11.44
C ASP A 103 -3.58 9.48 -12.92
N PRO A 104 -4.57 9.49 -13.84
CA PRO A 104 -4.35 9.20 -15.25
C PRO A 104 -3.34 10.15 -15.93
N GLN A 105 -3.33 11.43 -15.55
CA GLN A 105 -2.43 12.40 -16.16
C GLN A 105 -0.97 12.13 -15.78
N THR A 106 -0.74 11.79 -14.52
CA THR A 106 0.58 11.42 -13.99
C THR A 106 1.10 10.16 -14.66
N LEU A 107 0.25 9.14 -14.84
CA LEU A 107 0.62 7.92 -15.57
C LEU A 107 0.99 8.22 -17.03
N ALA A 108 0.17 9.02 -17.73
CA ALA A 108 0.43 9.40 -19.12
C ALA A 108 1.71 10.24 -19.29
N ASN A 109 2.03 11.10 -18.32
CA ASN A 109 3.26 11.89 -18.30
C ASN A 109 4.51 11.03 -18.06
N THR A 110 4.36 9.94 -17.30
CA THR A 110 5.45 8.99 -17.02
C THR A 110 5.70 8.11 -18.25
N GLU A 111 4.64 7.59 -18.86
CA GLU A 111 4.71 6.77 -20.06
C GLU A 111 3.41 6.92 -20.87
N TRP A 112 3.51 7.46 -22.08
CA TRP A 112 2.37 7.91 -22.88
C TRP A 112 1.42 6.76 -23.26
N THR A 113 1.95 5.53 -23.35
CA THR A 113 1.16 4.35 -23.71
C THR A 113 0.04 4.03 -22.71
N HIS A 114 0.10 4.53 -21.47
CA HIS A 114 -1.00 4.39 -20.51
C HIS A 114 -2.31 4.97 -21.04
N ASN A 115 -2.27 6.12 -21.74
CA ASN A 115 -3.47 6.79 -22.23
C ASN A 115 -4.20 5.94 -23.30
N VAL A 116 -3.45 5.40 -24.27
CA VAL A 116 -4.04 4.61 -25.37
C VAL A 116 -4.54 3.24 -24.90
N HIS A 117 -4.01 2.72 -23.80
CA HIS A 117 -4.38 1.40 -23.27
C HIS A 117 -5.42 1.43 -22.14
N ALA A 118 -5.64 2.56 -21.47
CA ALA A 118 -6.49 2.66 -20.27
C ALA A 118 -7.93 2.14 -20.43
N THR A 119 -8.46 2.01 -21.65
CA THR A 119 -9.81 1.45 -21.90
C THR A 119 -9.80 0.13 -22.67
N ARG A 120 -8.62 -0.39 -23.00
CA ARG A 120 -8.43 -1.50 -23.95
C ARG A 120 -7.67 -2.67 -23.37
N VAL A 121 -6.76 -2.41 -22.43
CA VAL A 121 -5.88 -3.40 -21.81
C VAL A 121 -5.91 -3.19 -20.30
N SER A 122 -5.99 -4.28 -19.52
CA SER A 122 -5.88 -4.17 -18.06
C SER A 122 -4.43 -3.95 -17.65
N CYS A 123 -4.20 -3.19 -16.58
CA CYS A 123 -2.87 -2.85 -16.08
C CYS A 123 -2.01 -4.10 -15.82
N THR A 124 -2.63 -5.17 -15.33
CA THR A 124 -1.97 -6.44 -15.01
C THR A 124 -1.60 -7.30 -16.21
N LEU A 125 -1.88 -6.86 -17.44
CA LEU A 125 -1.32 -7.52 -18.62
C LEU A 125 0.16 -7.17 -18.81
N CYS A 126 0.58 -6.00 -18.34
CA CYS A 126 1.97 -5.55 -18.37
C CYS A 126 2.61 -5.61 -16.98
N HIS A 127 1.92 -5.10 -15.96
CA HIS A 127 2.46 -4.96 -14.61
C HIS A 127 2.27 -6.22 -13.74
N GLN A 128 3.25 -6.49 -12.88
CA GLN A 128 3.19 -7.54 -11.87
C GLN A 128 3.24 -6.95 -10.46
N LEU A 129 2.17 -7.12 -9.68
CA LEU A 129 2.04 -6.45 -8.39
C LEU A 129 2.39 -7.35 -7.18
N HIS A 130 2.12 -8.66 -7.27
CA HIS A 130 2.41 -9.59 -6.17
C HIS A 130 3.90 -9.88 -5.96
N PRO A 131 4.72 -10.08 -7.02
CA PRO A 131 6.16 -10.30 -6.85
C PRO A 131 6.89 -9.06 -6.29
N GLU A 132 8.11 -9.26 -5.81
CA GLU A 132 8.95 -8.16 -5.29
C GLU A 132 9.29 -7.12 -6.36
N TYR A 133 9.36 -7.57 -7.61
CA TYR A 133 9.81 -6.77 -8.73
C TYR A 133 8.79 -6.83 -9.88
N ASP A 134 8.48 -5.65 -10.42
CA ASP A 134 7.66 -5.46 -11.60
C ASP A 134 8.56 -5.20 -12.82
N PRO A 135 8.56 -6.10 -13.83
CA PRO A 135 9.39 -5.96 -15.03
C PRO A 135 9.23 -4.64 -15.76
N MET A 136 8.06 -4.01 -15.67
CA MET A 136 7.79 -2.73 -16.34
C MET A 136 8.64 -1.57 -15.80
N LEU A 137 9.20 -1.68 -14.60
CA LEU A 137 9.94 -0.60 -13.94
C LEU A 137 11.41 -0.50 -14.35
N SER A 138 11.95 -1.47 -15.10
CA SER A 138 13.35 -1.40 -15.53
C SER A 138 13.60 -1.99 -16.92
N LEU A 139 12.68 -1.73 -17.85
CA LEU A 139 12.87 -2.08 -19.25
C LEU A 139 13.91 -1.17 -19.89
N ASP A 140 14.82 -1.76 -20.66
CA ASP A 140 15.62 -1.00 -21.62
C ASP A 140 14.78 -0.65 -22.87
N SER A 141 15.31 0.24 -23.72
CA SER A 141 14.59 0.71 -24.92
C SER A 141 14.24 -0.40 -25.92
N LYS A 142 15.04 -1.48 -25.97
CA LYS A 142 14.80 -2.63 -26.86
C LYS A 142 13.67 -3.49 -26.30
N GLN A 143 13.71 -3.80 -25.01
CA GLN A 143 12.65 -4.53 -24.31
C GLN A 143 11.32 -3.78 -24.40
N HIS A 144 11.34 -2.45 -24.19
CA HIS A 144 10.15 -1.61 -24.32
C HIS A 144 9.54 -1.70 -25.73
N SER A 145 10.35 -1.53 -26.78
CA SER A 145 9.89 -1.67 -28.18
C SER A 145 9.35 -3.07 -28.49
N GLN A 146 9.95 -4.12 -27.90
CA GLN A 146 9.53 -5.49 -28.13
C GLN A 146 8.14 -5.79 -27.54
N LEU A 147 7.74 -5.14 -26.44
CA LEU A 147 6.39 -5.30 -25.87
C LEU A 147 5.29 -4.82 -26.82
N CYS A 148 5.56 -3.79 -27.63
CA CYS A 148 4.58 -3.30 -28.59
C CYS A 148 4.19 -4.42 -29.57
N VAL A 149 5.18 -5.13 -30.09
CA VAL A 149 4.98 -6.17 -31.10
C VAL A 149 4.56 -7.52 -30.50
N THR A 150 4.60 -7.72 -29.18
CA THR A 150 4.00 -8.94 -28.59
C THR A 150 2.49 -8.97 -28.78
N CYS A 151 1.83 -7.81 -28.82
CA CYS A 151 0.39 -7.69 -29.02
C CYS A 151 0.02 -7.11 -30.40
N HIS A 152 0.73 -6.07 -30.86
CA HIS A 152 0.49 -5.43 -32.17
C HIS A 152 1.27 -6.11 -33.29
N GLN A 153 1.07 -7.42 -33.43
CA GLN A 153 1.65 -8.17 -34.53
C GLN A 153 0.95 -7.78 -35.84
N VAL A 154 1.74 -7.41 -36.83
CA VAL A 154 1.26 -7.38 -38.22
C VAL A 154 1.13 -8.84 -38.63
N LYS A 155 -0.11 -9.31 -38.79
CA LYS A 155 -0.35 -10.62 -39.37
C LYS A 155 0.04 -10.56 -40.84
N HIS A 156 0.98 -11.41 -41.25
CA HIS A 156 1.28 -11.69 -42.65
C HIS A 156 0.36 -12.79 -43.18
#